data_AF-A0A2I0SC01-F1
#
_entry.id   AF-A0A2I0SC01-F1
#
_cell.length_a   1.000
_cell.length_b   1.000
_cell.length_c   1.000
_cell.angle_alpha   90.00
_cell.angle_beta   90.00
_cell.angle_gamma   90.00
#
_symmetry.space_group_name_H-M   'P 1'
#
loop_
_entity.id
_entity.type
_entity.pdbx_description
1 polymer ?
#
loop_
_entity_poly.entity_id
_entity_poly.type
_entity_poly.pdbx_seq_one_letter_code
_entity_poly.pdbx_strand_id
1 'polypeptide(L)' 'MHATTLSTPRGGSPVPSDLAPREQEALSYIALGFTHSQTARRMGISPYTVNTYLRRIRAKYGLDNRAQLVRLAFELQL' A
#
# COMPACT_ATOMS: atom_id res chain seq x y z
N MET A 1 -14.28 28.24 12.12
CA MET A 1 -13.65 27.55 13.26
C MET A 1 -13.76 26.04 13.05
N HIS A 2 -12.94 25.44 12.19
CA HIS A 2 -12.78 23.97 12.12
C HIS A 2 -11.30 23.68 11.88
N ALA A 3 -10.59 23.42 12.98
CA ALA A 3 -9.25 22.85 12.96
C ALA A 3 -9.39 21.33 12.84
N THR A 4 -8.87 20.76 11.76
CA THR A 4 -8.60 19.31 11.68
C THR A 4 -7.11 19.17 11.38
N THR A 5 -6.33 19.07 12.44
CA THR A 5 -4.90 18.77 12.40
C THR A 5 -4.72 17.27 12.12
N LEU A 6 -4.41 16.92 10.86
CA LEU A 6 -3.89 15.58 10.56
C LEU A 6 -2.38 15.60 10.77
N SER A 7 -1.98 14.93 11.85
CA SER A 7 -0.61 14.77 12.34
C SER A 7 0.26 14.01 11.32
N THR A 8 1.41 14.58 10.99
CA THR A 8 2.50 13.96 10.24
C THR A 8 3.28 12.99 11.13
N PRO A 9 3.54 11.73 10.71
CA PRO A 9 4.72 11.01 11.16
C PRO A 9 5.90 11.28 10.21
N ARG A 10 7.02 11.71 10.80
CA ARG A 10 8.33 11.89 10.16
C ARG A 10 9.02 10.54 9.94
N GLY A 11 9.67 10.40 8.79
CA GLY A 11 11.03 9.86 8.70
C GLY A 11 11.19 8.37 8.40
N GLY A 12 11.26 8.06 7.11
CA GLY A 12 11.97 6.90 6.56
C GLY A 12 11.95 7.10 5.06
N SER A 13 13.06 7.53 4.47
CA SER A 13 13.13 7.92 3.05
C SER A 13 12.60 6.80 2.17
N PRO A 14 11.38 6.89 1.61
CA PRO A 14 10.96 5.92 0.63
C PRO A 14 11.60 6.37 -0.68
N VAL A 15 12.08 5.42 -1.46
CA VAL A 15 12.24 5.62 -2.91
C VAL A 15 11.03 6.42 -3.39
N PRO A 16 11.17 7.50 -4.20
CA PRO A 16 10.02 8.30 -4.64
C PRO A 16 9.12 7.42 -5.50
N SER A 17 8.25 6.68 -4.84
CA SER A 17 7.16 5.95 -5.43
C SER A 17 5.98 6.88 -5.32
N ASP A 18 5.25 7.04 -6.41
CA ASP A 18 4.05 7.87 -6.42
C ASP A 18 2.91 7.29 -5.56
N LEU A 19 3.16 6.20 -4.82
CA LEU A 19 2.19 5.55 -3.96
C LEU A 19 2.02 6.28 -2.63
N ALA A 20 0.79 6.38 -2.15
CA ALA A 20 0.53 6.90 -0.81
C ALA A 20 1.15 5.95 0.24
N PRO A 21 1.55 6.44 1.44
CA PRO A 21 2.17 5.61 2.46
C PRO A 21 1.37 4.35 2.84
N ARG A 22 0.03 4.45 2.88
CA ARG A 22 -0.86 3.31 3.15
C ARG A 22 -0.94 2.31 2.00
N GLU A 23 -0.75 2.77 0.76
CA GLU A 23 -0.68 1.90 -0.42
C GLU A 23 0.64 1.14 -0.43
N GLN A 24 1.75 1.82 -0.11
CA GLN A 24 3.07 1.18 0.05
C GLN A 24 3.05 0.11 1.15
N GLU A 25 2.47 0.43 2.31
CA GLU A 25 2.31 -0.51 3.42
C GLU A 25 1.47 -1.75 3.02
N ALA A 26 0.36 -1.55 2.31
CA ALA A 26 -0.43 -2.68 1.81
C ALA A 26 0.37 -3.53 0.80
N LEU A 27 1.12 -2.88 -0.09
CA LEU A 27 1.91 -3.53 -1.13
C LEU A 27 3.04 -4.38 -0.55
N SER A 28 3.76 -3.88 0.46
CA SER A 28 4.84 -4.63 1.12
C SER A 28 4.32 -5.92 1.76
N TYR A 29 3.17 -5.89 2.43
CA TYR A 29 2.56 -7.12 2.96
C TYR A 29 2.16 -8.12 1.86
N ILE A 30 1.67 -7.64 0.72
CA ILE A 30 1.36 -8.53 -0.41
C ILE A 30 2.63 -9.17 -0.99
N ALA A 31 3.73 -8.41 -1.06
CA ALA A 31 5.04 -8.88 -1.49
C ALA A 31 5.61 -9.94 -0.55
N LEU A 32 5.41 -9.78 0.75
CA LEU A 32 5.73 -10.78 1.78
C LEU A 32 4.83 -12.03 1.75
N GLY A 33 3.86 -12.11 0.84
CA GLY A 33 3.00 -13.28 0.66
C GLY A 33 1.72 -13.27 1.51
N PHE A 34 1.41 -12.20 2.24
CA PHE A 34 0.17 -12.12 3.02
C PHE A 34 -1.08 -12.09 2.11
N THR A 35 -2.17 -12.65 2.60
CA THR A 35 -3.51 -12.53 1.98
C THR A 35 -4.13 -11.18 2.30
N HIS A 36 -5.14 -10.75 1.54
CA HIS A 36 -5.85 -9.49 1.82
C HIS A 36 -6.37 -9.42 3.26
N SER A 37 -6.87 -10.53 3.80
CA SER A 37 -7.38 -10.61 5.18
C SER A 37 -6.27 -10.48 6.21
N GLN A 38 -5.11 -11.11 5.98
CA GLN A 38 -3.95 -10.98 6.88
C GLN A 38 -3.36 -9.57 6.85
N THR A 39 -3.22 -8.98 5.65
CA THR A 39 -2.79 -7.60 5.46
C THR A 39 -3.74 -6.64 6.18
N ALA A 40 -5.05 -6.82 6.02
CA ALA A 40 -6.07 -6.01 6.68
C ALA A 40 -5.96 -6.07 8.20
N ARG A 41 -5.76 -7.28 8.76
CA ARG A 41 -5.56 -7.50 10.19
C ARG A 41 -4.32 -6.77 10.73
N ARG A 42 -3.22 -6.78 9.97
CA ARG A 42 -1.97 -6.09 10.34
C ARG A 42 -2.09 -4.57 10.25
N MET A 43 -2.84 -4.06 9.28
CA MET A 43 -3.07 -2.63 9.07
C MET A 43 -4.22 -2.05 9.90
N GLY A 44 -5.00 -2.88 10.60
CA GLY A 44 -6.17 -2.43 11.38
C GLY A 44 -7.33 -1.91 10.52
N ILE A 45 -7.50 -2.43 9.31
CA ILE A 45 -8.53 -2.00 8.34
C ILE A 45 -9.34 -3.20 7.83
N SER A 46 -10.32 -2.95 6.96
CA SER A 46 -11.09 -4.02 6.33
C SER A 46 -10.33 -4.65 5.13
N PRO A 47 -10.56 -5.94 4.82
CA PRO A 47 -10.03 -6.56 3.59
C PRO A 47 -10.48 -5.85 2.31
N TYR A 48 -11.66 -5.23 2.33
CA TYR A 48 -12.18 -4.41 1.23
C TYR A 48 -11.35 -3.13 1.03
N THR A 49 -10.90 -2.51 2.11
CA THR A 49 -10.00 -1.35 2.07
C THR A 49 -8.66 -1.72 1.46
N VAL A 50 -8.09 -2.88 1.85
CA VAL A 50 -6.87 -3.41 1.22
C VAL A 50 -7.07 -3.62 -0.28
N ASN A 51 -8.18 -4.25 -0.69
CA ASN A 51 -8.50 -4.43 -2.10
C ASN A 51 -8.58 -3.10 -2.85
N THR A 52 -9.16 -2.07 -2.23
CA THR A 52 -9.25 -0.71 -2.79
C THR A 52 -7.87 -0.10 -3.01
N TYR A 53 -6.94 -0.25 -2.06
CA TYR A 53 -5.55 0.19 -2.24
C TYR A 53 -4.88 -0.55 -3.40
N LEU A 54 -4.97 -1.88 -3.44
CA LEU A 54 -4.38 -2.65 -4.54
C LEU A 54 -4.97 -2.31 -5.91
N ARG A 55 -6.28 -1.99 -5.98
CA ARG A 55 -6.93 -1.54 -7.22
C ARG A 55 -6.37 -0.20 -7.70
N ARG A 56 -6.12 0.74 -6.78
CA ARG A 56 -5.51 2.04 -7.10
C ARG A 56 -4.07 1.90 -7.58
N ILE A 57 -3.29 1.06 -6.89
CA ILE A 57 -1.90 0.74 -7.31
C ILE A 57 -1.91 0.15 -8.72
N ARG A 58 -2.76 -0.85 -8.97
CA ARG A 58 -2.91 -1.46 -10.30
C ARG A 58 -3.27 -0.45 -11.37
N ALA A 59 -4.26 0.40 -11.13
CA ALA A 59 -4.67 1.43 -12.08
C ALA A 59 -3.56 2.45 -12.36
N LYS A 60 -2.75 2.77 -11.35
CA LYS A 60 -1.65 3.73 -11.47
C LYS A 60 -0.46 3.21 -12.29
N TYR A 61 -0.17 1.91 -12.16
CA TYR A 61 0.99 1.28 -12.80
C TYR A 61 0.62 0.36 -13.98
N GLY A 62 -0.66 0.30 -14.35
CA GLY A 62 -1.14 -0.56 -15.45
C GLY A 62 -0.94 -2.05 -15.18
N LEU A 63 -1.19 -2.49 -13.94
CA LEU A 63 -0.97 -3.88 -13.52
C LEU A 63 -2.29 -4.65 -13.41
N ASP A 64 -2.27 -5.92 -13.79
CA ASP A 64 -3.46 -6.78 -13.86
C ASP A 64 -3.46 -7.88 -12.82
N ASN A 65 -2.28 -8.35 -12.40
CA ASN A 65 -2.17 -9.53 -11.55
C ASN A 65 -1.33 -9.33 -10.28
N ARG A 66 -1.39 -10.32 -9.40
CA ARG A 66 -0.65 -10.30 -8.13
C ARG A 66 0.86 -10.38 -8.33
N ALA A 67 1.34 -11.19 -9.26
CA ALA A 67 2.77 -11.33 -9.51
C ALA A 67 3.41 -10.00 -9.94
N GLN A 68 2.70 -9.20 -10.74
CA GLN A 68 3.10 -7.85 -11.12
C GLN A 68 3.14 -6.89 -9.91
N LEU A 69 2.20 -6.98 -8.97
CA LEU A 69 2.27 -6.20 -7.72
C LEU A 69 3.49 -6.57 -6.88
N VAL A 70 3.79 -7.87 -6.77
CA VAL A 70 4.97 -8.35 -6.04
C VAL A 70 6.25 -7.84 -6.72
N ARG A 71 6.33 -7.91 -8.04
CA ARG A 71 7.45 -7.36 -8.82
C ARG A 71 7.61 -5.85 -8.58
N LEU A 72 6.50 -5.09 -8.64
CA LEU A 72 6.51 -3.65 -8.38
C LEU A 72 7.06 -3.36 -6.98
N ALA A 73 6.67 -4.13 -5.96
CA ALA A 73 7.19 -3.96 -4.60
C ALA A 73 8.72 -4.11 -4.56
N PHE A 74 9.29 -5.10 -5.25
CA PHE A 74 10.75 -5.25 -5.38
C PHE A 74 11.41 -4.09 -6.13
N GLU A 75 10.80 -3.61 -7.22
CA GLU A 75 11.30 -2.45 -7.99
C GLU A 75 11.30 -1.16 -7.17
N LEU A 76 10.31 -1.01 -6.27
CA LEU A 76 10.21 0.10 -5.32
C LEU A 76 10.98 -0.14 -4.01
N GLN A 77 11.65 -1.28 -3.88
CA GLN A 77 12.42 -1.70 -2.69
C GLN A 77 11.58 -1.69 -1.39
N LEU A 78 10.35 -2.19 -1.47
CA LEU A 78 9.38 -2.32 -0.38
C LEU A 78 9.40 -3.69 0.31
#